data_AF-A0A7Y2PLJ6-F1
#
_entry.id   AF-A0A7Y2PLJ6-F1
#
_cell.length_a   1.000
_cell.length_b   1.000
_cell.length_c   1.000
_cell.angle_alpha   90.00
_cell.angle_beta   90.00
_cell.angle_gamma   90.00
#
_symmetry.space_group_name_H-M   'P 1'
#
loop_
_entity.id
_entity.type
_entity.pdbx_description
1 polymer ?
#
loop_
_entity_poly.entity_id
_entity_poly.type
_entity_poly.pdbx_seq_one_letter_code
_entity_poly.pdbx_strand_id
1 'polypeptide(L)' 'MTYKITVLDDGTTKIEIDFSDEGVNLKGETTVKGGEVEALNYLPIFEEDLRRNYSELFPKPEPELTIEGMMI' A
#
# COMPACT_ATOMS: atom_id res chain seq x y z
N MET A 1 -0.82 -6.62 -4.04
CA MET A 1 0.36 -6.15 -3.31
C MET A 1 1.04 -7.33 -2.62
N THR A 2 2.38 -7.36 -2.64
CA THR A 2 3.20 -8.28 -1.83
C THR A 2 4.07 -7.51 -0.86
N TYR A 3 4.43 -8.14 0.27
CA TYR A 3 5.30 -7.52 1.26
C TYR A 3 6.31 -8.52 1.84
N LYS A 4 7.38 -7.97 2.40
CA LYS A 4 8.40 -8.70 3.15
C LYS A 4 8.69 -7.98 4.45
N ILE A 5 8.75 -8.75 5.54
CA ILE A 5 9.11 -8.28 6.88
C ILE A 5 10.49 -8.82 7.23
N THR A 6 11.36 -7.95 7.76
CA THR A 6 12.68 -8.34 8.27
C THR A 6 12.87 -7.74 9.66
N VAL A 7 12.86 -8.59 10.69
CA VAL A 7 13.19 -8.17 12.07
C VAL A 7 14.70 -7.93 12.14
N LEU A 8 15.10 -6.76 12.64
CA LEU A 8 16.49 -6.34 12.76
C LEU A 8 16.96 -6.45 14.22
N ASP A 9 18.26 -6.66 14.42
CA ASP A 9 18.86 -6.87 15.75
C ASP A 9 18.88 -5.59 16.62
N ASP A 10 18.49 -4.43 16.06
CA ASP A 10 18.44 -3.14 16.73
C ASP A 10 17.08 -2.83 17.40
N GLY A 11 16.17 -3.81 17.41
CA GLY A 11 14.82 -3.66 17.97
C GLY A 11 13.86 -2.94 17.03
N THR A 12 14.18 -2.86 15.75
CA THR A 12 13.28 -2.39 14.69
C THR A 12 12.97 -3.51 13.70
N THR A 13 11.94 -3.29 12.89
CA THR A 13 11.51 -4.22 11.85
C THR A 13 11.31 -3.45 10.55
N LYS A 14 11.97 -3.91 9.48
CA LYS A 14 11.83 -3.37 8.13
C LYS A 14 10.61 -3.97 7.44
N ILE A 15 9.82 -3.11 6.79
CA ILE A 15 8.72 -3.48 5.89
C ILE A 15 9.13 -3.07 4.48
N GLU A 16 9.05 -4.01 3.54
CA GLU A 16 9.24 -3.78 2.10
C GLU A 16 7.94 -4.15 1.40
N ILE A 17 7.36 -3.24 0.60
CA ILE A 17 6.12 -3.45 -0.18
C ILE A 17 6.42 -3.35 -1.68
N ASP A 18 5.79 -4.21 -2.47
CA ASP A 18 5.82 -4.22 -3.93
C ASP A 18 4.41 -4.36 -4.52
N PHE A 19 4.00 -3.40 -5.37
CA PHE A 19 2.70 -3.39 -6.04
C PHE A 19 2.75 -3.95 -7.48
N SER A 20 3.84 -4.59 -7.89
CA SER A 20 4.00 -5.11 -9.26
C SER A 20 2.97 -6.18 -9.63
N ASP A 21 2.39 -6.89 -8.65
CA ASP A 21 1.33 -7.87 -8.86
C ASP A 21 -0.03 -7.22 -9.22
N GLU A 22 -0.18 -5.91 -8.99
CA GLU A 22 -1.29 -5.08 -9.43
C GLU A 22 -0.98 -4.31 -10.74
N GLY A 23 0.20 -4.52 -11.33
CA GLY A 23 0.65 -3.78 -12.51
C GLY A 23 1.09 -2.34 -12.22
N VAL A 24 1.31 -1.99 -10.94
CA VAL A 24 1.74 -0.66 -10.51
C VAL A 24 3.25 -0.68 -10.26
N ASN A 25 4.00 0.18 -10.96
CA ASN A 25 5.45 0.30 -10.80
C ASN A 25 5.81 1.14 -9.57
N LEU A 26 5.46 0.66 -8.37
CA LEU A 26 5.74 1.31 -7.09
C LEU A 26 6.27 0.28 -6.09
N LYS A 27 7.36 0.63 -5.41
CA LYS A 27 7.91 -0.09 -4.26
C LYS A 27 8.13 0.88 -3.12
N GLY A 28 7.90 0.43 -1.89
CA GLY A 28 8.08 1.23 -0.69
C GLY A 28 8.87 0.47 0.36
N GLU A 29 9.64 1.19 1.17
CA GLU A 29 10.27 0.65 2.37
C GLU A 29 10.08 1.58 3.56
N THR A 30 9.90 1.01 4.74
CA THR A 30 9.89 1.74 6.01
C THR A 30 10.43 0.86 7.13
N THR A 31 10.75 1.48 8.26
CA THR A 31 11.22 0.79 9.46
C THR A 31 10.36 1.22 10.65
N VAL A 32 9.86 0.24 11.40
CA VAL A 32 9.07 0.46 12.61
C VAL A 32 9.80 -0.06 13.83
N LYS A 33 9.58 0.59 14.99
CA LYS A 33 10.09 0.07 16.26
C LYS A 33 9.24 -1.12 16.71
N GLY A 34 9.89 -2.18 17.18
CA GLY A 34 9.22 -3.42 17.58
C GLY A 34 9.56 -4.59 16.67
N GLY A 35 8.88 -5.71 16.90
CA GLY A 35 9.05 -6.94 16.15
C GLY A 35 8.06 -7.06 14.99
N GLU A 36 7.92 -8.29 14.52
CA GLU A 36 7.04 -8.64 13.40
C GLU A 36 5.57 -8.27 13.64
N VAL A 37 5.06 -8.41 14.87
CA VAL A 37 3.67 -8.10 15.20
C VAL A 37 3.38 -6.60 15.04
N GLU A 38 4.26 -5.73 15.53
CA GLU A 38 4.12 -4.28 15.36
C GLU A 38 4.19 -3.88 13.89
N ALA A 39 5.08 -4.52 13.11
CA ALA A 39 5.19 -4.30 11.68
C ALA A 39 3.94 -4.74 10.91
N LEU A 40 3.37 -5.91 11.22
CA LEU A 40 2.13 -6.39 10.61
C LEU A 40 0.95 -5.49 10.92
N ASN A 41 0.86 -4.96 12.15
CA ASN A 41 -0.19 -4.01 12.52
C ASN A 41 -0.07 -2.67 11.79
N TYR A 42 1.16 -2.22 11.47
CA TYR A 42 1.39 -0.98 10.76
C TYR A 42 1.32 -1.12 9.23
N LEU A 43 1.56 -2.32 8.69
CA LEU A 43 1.52 -2.62 7.27
C LEU A 43 0.32 -2.02 6.51
N PRO A 44 -0.95 -2.17 6.94
CA PRO A 44 -2.10 -1.61 6.21
C PRO A 44 -2.06 -0.08 6.14
N ILE A 45 -1.60 0.58 7.20
CA ILE A 45 -1.47 2.05 7.23
C ILE A 45 -0.40 2.51 6.23
N PHE A 46 0.74 1.80 6.22
CA PHE A 46 1.81 2.12 5.28
C PHE A 46 1.37 1.89 3.81
N GLU A 47 0.61 0.83 3.54
CA GLU A 47 0.03 0.60 2.21
C GLU A 47 -0.91 1.74 1.80
N GLU A 48 -1.85 2.12 2.67
CA GLU A 48 -2.79 3.22 2.39
C GLU A 48 -2.06 4.54 2.12
N ASP A 49 -1.02 4.85 2.88
CA ASP A 49 -0.20 6.04 2.67
C ASP A 49 0.48 6.02 1.29
N LEU A 50 1.03 4.88 0.86
CA LEU A 50 1.61 4.74 -0.48
C LEU A 50 0.54 4.93 -1.57
N ARG A 51 -0.63 4.31 -1.43
CA ARG A 51 -1.73 4.46 -2.39
C ARG A 51 -2.24 5.89 -2.49
N ARG A 52 -2.32 6.59 -1.36
CA ARG A 52 -2.76 7.99 -1.31
C ARG A 52 -1.72 8.94 -1.89
N ASN A 53 -0.45 8.76 -1.54
CA ASN A 53 0.63 9.65 -1.96
C ASN A 53 1.02 9.48 -3.43
N TYR A 54 0.83 8.29 -3.99
CA TYR A 54 1.11 7.95 -5.39
C TYR A 54 -0.16 7.56 -6.15
N SER A 55 -1.31 8.16 -5.79
CA SER A 55 -2.63 7.83 -6.32
C SER A 55 -2.73 7.85 -7.84
N GLU A 56 -1.90 8.65 -8.50
CA GLU A 56 -1.78 8.74 -9.96
C GLU A 56 -1.22 7.49 -10.62
N LEU A 57 -0.52 6.63 -9.88
CA LEU A 57 0.01 5.35 -10.36
C LEU A 57 -1.01 4.22 -10.26
N PHE A 58 -2.08 4.41 -9.50
CA PHE A 58 -3.12 3.41 -9.28
C PHE A 58 -4.29 3.61 -10.24
N PRO A 59 -4.98 2.52 -10.63
CA PRO A 59 -6.20 2.64 -11.42
C PRO A 59 -7.22 3.49 -10.66
N LYS A 60 -7.74 4.52 -11.34
CA LYS A 60 -8.82 5.33 -10.77
C LYS A 60 -10.07 4.46 -10.65
N PRO A 61 -10.87 4.62 -9.58
CA PRO A 61 -12.20 4.03 -9.53
C PRO A 61 -12.94 4.37 -10.82
N GLU A 62 -13.60 3.38 -11.42
CA GLU A 62 -14.54 3.67 -12.49
C GLU A 62 -15.59 4.64 -11.93
N PRO A 63 -15.92 5.73 -12.64
CA PRO A 63 -16.98 6.62 -12.19
C PRO A 63 -18.25 5.80 -12.00
N GLU A 64 -18.95 5.99 -10.88
CA GLU A 64 -20.29 5.41 -10.72
C GLU A 64 -21.15 5.92 -11.88
N LEU A 65 -21.65 4.99 -12.71
CA LEU A 65 -22.60 5.31 -13.76
C LEU A 65 -23.87 5.86 -13.10
N THR A 66 -23.98 7.18 -12.97
CA THR A 66 -25.24 7.78 -12.54
C THR A 66 -26.26 7.56 -13.66
N ILE A 67 -27.39 6.97 -13.31
CA ILE A 67 -28.50 6.63 -14.22
C ILE A 67 -29.04 7.90 -14.92
N GLU A 68 -28.70 9.09 -14.42
CA GLU A 68 -29.02 10.40 -15.01
C GLU A 68 -28.40 10.63 -16.41
N GLY A 69 -27.36 9.88 -16.80
CA GLY A 69 -26.77 9.95 -18.13
C GLY A 69 -27.49 9.14 -19.22
N MET A 70 -28.49 8.32 -18.86
CA MET A 70 -29.25 7.47 -19.81
C MET A 70 -30.60 8.06 -20.25
N MET A 71 -30.96 9.28 -19.81
CA MET A 71 -32.13 9.99 -20.32
C MET A 71 -31.72 11.15 -21.24
N ILE A 72 -31.37 10.80 -22.49
CA ILE A 72 -31.45 11.71 -23.64
C ILE A 72 -32.13 10.99 -24.80
#